data_AF-A0A1B6G346-F1
#
_entry.id   AF-A0A1B6G346-F1
#
_cell.length_a   1.000
_cell.length_b   1.000
_cell.length_c   1.000
_cell.angle_alpha   90.00
_cell.angle_beta   90.00
_cell.angle_gamma   90.00
#
_symmetry.space_group_name_H-M   'P 1'
#
loop_
_entity.id
_entity.type
_entity.pdbx_description
1 polymer ?
#
loop_
_entity_poly.entity_id
_entity_poly.type
_entity_poly.pdbx_seq_one_letter_code
_entity_poly.pdbx_strand_id
1 'polypeptide(L)'
;LHRNCSHKIQHGCDCSLECPATMAVNHPTLLCFTAVLVSIWITCPAHYHESYMRNADDNFNSRTNWMSYISDDVKLSEMAIPGTHLSATYTWNTDVTMTQVLSFKQQLNYGVRFFDIRVKHVDDTFRLHSKHLFLNLYFSDHFLNSVDQFLKNNPSETVLVLLKKEQPPEDNLPTRSTRGTLQEILHRYSDTFLETNDRSITLERARGKFIIFSGFDEFDSFGLKYDECDIQDNYHLSTNWDLYS
;
A
#
# COMPACT_ATOMS: atom_id res chain seq x y z
N LEU A 1 -16.06 -20.15 54.54
CA LEU A 1 -16.70 -19.19 55.47
C LEU A 1 -16.88 -17.89 54.70
N HIS A 2 -18.02 -17.38 54.22
CA HIS A 2 -19.46 -17.66 54.12
C HIS A 2 -19.94 -16.78 52.91
N ARG A 3 -20.59 -17.27 51.83
CA ARG A 3 -22.05 -17.24 51.48
C ARG A 3 -22.79 -15.93 51.87
N ASN A 4 -23.72 -15.27 51.16
CA ASN A 4 -24.66 -15.45 50.00
C ASN A 4 -25.27 -14.02 49.69
N CYS A 5 -25.68 -13.56 48.48
CA CYS A 5 -26.80 -13.87 47.54
C CYS A 5 -28.14 -13.07 47.73
N SER A 6 -28.73 -12.60 46.60
CA SER A 6 -30.13 -12.11 46.31
C SER A 6 -30.62 -10.73 46.86
N HIS A 7 -31.55 -9.93 46.26
CA HIS A 7 -32.60 -10.13 45.22
C HIS A 7 -33.11 -8.77 44.62
N LYS A 8 -33.72 -8.86 43.42
CA LYS A 8 -34.60 -7.90 42.69
C LYS A 8 -35.76 -7.30 43.52
N ILE A 9 -36.27 -6.11 43.11
CA ILE A 9 -37.71 -5.76 43.16
C ILE A 9 -38.13 -4.96 41.89
N GLN A 10 -39.04 -5.55 41.11
CA GLN A 10 -39.97 -4.91 40.17
C GLN A 10 -41.23 -4.51 40.97
N HIS A 11 -41.94 -3.45 40.58
CA HIS A 11 -43.41 -3.41 40.72
C HIS A 11 -44.04 -2.53 39.62
N GLY A 12 -44.91 -3.14 38.84
CA GLY A 12 -46.08 -2.50 38.24
C GLY A 12 -47.36 -3.12 38.83
N CYS A 13 -48.48 -2.42 38.75
CA CYS A 13 -49.83 -2.92 38.42
C CYS A 13 -50.89 -1.81 38.60
N ASP A 14 -51.45 -1.39 37.47
CA ASP A 14 -52.87 -1.33 37.06
C ASP A 14 -54.03 -1.10 38.06
N CYS A 15 -55.00 -0.25 37.66
CA CYS A 15 -56.46 -0.50 37.71
C CYS A 15 -57.33 0.72 37.26
N SER A 16 -58.06 0.52 36.15
CA SER A 16 -59.54 0.70 35.99
C SER A 16 -60.18 1.97 35.37
N LEU A 17 -60.99 1.69 34.32
CA LEU A 17 -62.35 2.21 33.95
C LEU A 17 -62.55 3.27 32.84
N GLU A 18 -62.97 2.73 31.66
CA GLU A 18 -64.05 3.09 30.71
C GLU A 18 -64.32 4.51 30.12
N CYS A 19 -64.58 4.47 28.80
CA CYS A 19 -65.01 5.45 27.79
C CYS A 19 -66.21 6.39 28.15
N PRO A 20 -66.35 7.59 27.52
CA PRO A 20 -66.97 7.66 26.18
C PRO A 20 -66.39 8.70 25.19
N ALA A 21 -66.73 8.43 23.94
CA ALA A 21 -66.44 9.19 22.73
C ALA A 21 -67.08 10.59 22.68
N THR A 22 -66.49 11.52 21.93
CA THR A 22 -67.20 12.29 20.89
C THR A 22 -66.24 13.09 20.00
N MET A 23 -66.59 13.15 18.73
CA MET A 23 -65.90 13.85 17.65
C MET A 23 -65.94 15.37 17.81
N ALA A 24 -64.87 16.04 17.38
CA ALA A 24 -64.95 17.39 16.83
C ALA A 24 -63.89 17.55 15.73
N VAL A 25 -64.37 17.63 14.50
CA VAL A 25 -63.63 18.13 13.34
C VAL A 25 -63.49 19.65 13.51
N ASN A 26 -62.30 20.21 13.26
CA ASN A 26 -62.09 21.46 12.51
C ASN A 26 -60.59 21.79 12.38
N HIS A 27 -60.12 21.87 11.12
CA HIS A 27 -58.92 22.58 10.66
C HIS A 27 -58.87 24.03 11.23
N PRO A 28 -57.72 24.72 11.40
CA PRO A 28 -56.72 24.89 10.33
C PRO A 28 -55.26 25.17 10.78
N THR A 29 -54.26 24.44 10.28
CA THR A 29 -52.86 24.91 10.33
C THR A 29 -52.13 24.61 9.04
N LEU A 30 -52.24 25.58 8.14
CA LEU A 30 -51.20 26.08 7.26
C LEU A 30 -49.82 26.04 7.95
N LEU A 31 -48.89 25.20 7.46
CA LEU A 31 -47.42 25.30 7.55
C LEU A 31 -46.80 23.89 7.50
N CYS A 32 -46.78 23.25 6.33
CA CYS A 32 -45.94 22.07 6.15
C CYS A 32 -45.61 21.82 4.68
N PHE A 33 -45.19 22.84 3.93
CA PHE A 33 -44.79 22.65 2.53
C PHE A 33 -43.72 23.62 2.03
N THR A 34 -42.69 23.96 2.83
CA THR A 34 -41.50 24.67 2.28
C THR A 34 -40.23 24.39 3.10
N ALA A 35 -39.84 23.13 3.24
CA ALA A 35 -38.49 22.78 3.70
C ALA A 35 -37.92 21.58 2.92
N VAL A 36 -38.15 21.55 1.60
CA VAL A 36 -37.25 20.85 0.67
C VAL A 36 -36.11 21.83 0.37
N LEU A 37 -35.33 22.16 1.40
CA LEU A 37 -34.08 22.89 1.26
C LEU A 37 -33.05 21.89 0.72
N VAL A 38 -33.01 21.79 -0.60
CA VAL A 38 -31.80 21.78 -1.43
C VAL A 38 -30.54 21.33 -0.66
N SER A 39 -30.45 20.04 -0.36
CA SER A 39 -29.18 19.38 -0.13
C SER A 39 -28.53 19.18 -1.49
N ILE A 40 -28.01 20.28 -2.06
CA ILE A 40 -26.98 20.16 -3.09
C ILE A 40 -25.85 19.40 -2.40
N TRP A 41 -25.68 18.15 -2.80
CA TRP A 41 -24.43 17.44 -2.64
C TRP A 41 -23.38 18.29 -3.32
N ILE A 42 -22.71 19.15 -2.55
CA ILE A 42 -21.47 19.76 -3.00
C ILE A 42 -20.49 18.60 -3.01
N THR A 43 -20.44 17.88 -4.15
CA THR A 43 -19.26 17.14 -4.49
C THR A 43 -18.16 18.19 -4.54
N CYS A 44 -17.24 18.15 -3.58
CA CYS A 44 -16.01 18.89 -3.71
C CYS A 44 -15.18 18.10 -4.72
N PRO A 45 -15.08 18.51 -6.00
CA PRO A 45 -14.11 17.89 -6.89
C PRO A 45 -12.76 17.90 -6.20
N ALA A 46 -12.08 16.74 -6.21
CA ALA A 46 -10.69 16.67 -5.78
C ALA A 46 -9.92 17.81 -6.45
N HIS A 47 -9.10 18.52 -5.67
CA HIS A 47 -8.39 19.70 -6.13
C HIS A 47 -7.38 19.28 -7.22
N TYR A 48 -7.81 19.34 -8.47
CA TYR A 48 -7.02 19.00 -9.65
C TYR A 48 -6.06 20.15 -9.91
N HIS A 49 -4.80 19.98 -9.51
CA HIS A 49 -3.76 20.95 -9.80
C HIS A 49 -2.59 20.20 -10.43
N GLU A 50 -2.22 20.60 -11.64
CA GLU A 50 -1.20 19.93 -12.47
C GLU A 50 0.17 19.82 -11.77
N SER A 51 0.43 20.63 -10.73
CA SER A 51 1.65 20.51 -9.94
C SER A 51 1.69 19.31 -8.98
N TYR A 52 0.53 18.75 -8.61
CA TYR A 52 0.44 17.62 -7.67
C TYR A 52 0.10 16.30 -8.34
N MET A 53 -0.32 16.32 -9.62
CA MET A 53 -0.62 15.12 -10.39
C MET A 53 0.09 15.21 -11.74
N ARG A 54 1.06 14.33 -11.95
CA ARG A 54 1.76 14.18 -13.24
C ARG A 54 1.08 13.08 -14.04
N ASN A 55 0.98 13.25 -15.35
CA ASN A 55 0.53 12.19 -16.25
C ASN A 55 1.70 11.33 -16.71
N ALA A 56 1.42 10.08 -17.08
CA ALA A 56 2.45 9.18 -17.62
C ALA A 56 3.09 9.70 -18.93
N ASP A 57 2.38 10.59 -19.64
CA ASP A 57 2.80 11.19 -20.90
C ASP A 57 3.55 12.52 -20.73
N ASP A 58 3.70 13.03 -19.50
CA ASP A 58 4.46 14.26 -19.26
C ASP A 58 5.93 14.06 -19.63
N ASN A 59 6.53 15.06 -20.29
CA ASN A 59 7.96 15.04 -20.56
C ASN A 59 8.77 14.95 -19.28
N PHE A 60 9.73 14.03 -19.24
CA PHE A 60 10.63 13.87 -18.12
C PHE A 60 12.06 13.55 -18.54
N ASN A 61 13.02 14.08 -17.79
CA ASN A 61 14.44 13.84 -18.07
C ASN A 61 14.83 12.44 -17.60
N SER A 62 15.42 11.65 -18.50
CA SER A 62 15.96 10.34 -18.17
C SER A 62 17.08 10.45 -17.13
N ARG A 63 17.02 9.62 -16.08
CA ARG A 63 17.98 9.50 -14.97
C ARG A 63 18.35 8.03 -14.76
N THR A 64 18.69 7.33 -15.85
CA THR A 64 18.95 5.88 -15.84
C THR A 64 20.26 5.48 -15.18
N ASN A 65 21.21 6.41 -14.97
CA ASN A 65 22.56 6.09 -14.51
C ASN A 65 23.09 7.06 -13.44
N TRP A 66 22.22 7.66 -12.62
CA TRP A 66 22.66 8.70 -11.67
C TRP A 66 23.60 8.18 -10.58
N MET A 67 23.55 6.88 -10.25
CA MET A 67 24.49 6.28 -9.28
C MET A 67 25.89 6.08 -9.87
N SER A 68 26.09 6.25 -11.19
CA SER A 68 27.44 6.19 -11.80
C SER A 68 28.35 7.33 -11.39
N TYR A 69 27.79 8.41 -10.82
CA TYR A 69 28.54 9.57 -10.34
C TYR A 69 28.91 9.49 -8.86
N ILE A 70 28.53 8.41 -8.18
CA ILE A 70 28.75 8.20 -6.75
C ILE A 70 29.92 7.23 -6.58
N SER A 71 30.79 7.49 -5.61
CA SER A 71 31.96 6.65 -5.34
C SER A 71 31.56 5.27 -4.83
N ASP A 72 32.38 4.28 -5.15
CA ASP A 72 32.13 2.86 -4.87
C ASP A 72 32.11 2.53 -3.36
N ASP A 73 32.87 3.27 -2.55
CA ASP A 73 33.02 3.09 -1.11
C ASP A 73 31.87 3.65 -0.27
N VAL A 74 30.97 4.43 -0.87
CA VAL A 74 29.78 4.99 -0.20
C VAL A 74 28.84 3.86 0.19
N LYS A 75 28.37 3.84 1.45
CA LYS A 75 27.37 2.85 1.89
C LYS A 75 25.99 3.21 1.38
N LEU A 76 25.16 2.21 1.12
CA LEU A 76 23.76 2.47 0.71
C LEU A 76 22.98 3.26 1.78
N SER A 77 23.31 3.07 3.06
CA SER A 77 22.73 3.82 4.19
C SER A 77 23.16 5.30 4.26
N GLU A 78 24.17 5.71 3.49
CA GLU A 78 24.65 7.09 3.42
C GLU A 78 24.06 7.85 2.21
N MET A 79 23.25 7.18 1.39
CA MET A 79 22.71 7.73 0.14
C MET A 79 21.26 8.23 0.32
N ALA A 80 20.95 9.36 -0.32
CA ALA A 80 19.57 9.77 -0.56
C ALA A 80 19.04 9.03 -1.81
N ILE A 81 18.20 8.01 -1.59
CA ILE A 81 17.69 7.16 -2.67
C ILE A 81 16.20 7.45 -2.90
N PRO A 82 15.79 7.95 -4.08
CA PRO A 82 14.38 8.17 -4.39
C PRO A 82 13.63 6.84 -4.50
N GLY A 83 12.47 6.78 -3.85
CA GLY A 83 11.59 5.61 -3.83
C GLY A 83 10.14 5.93 -4.13
N THR A 84 9.35 4.90 -4.41
CA THR A 84 7.90 5.00 -4.63
C THR A 84 7.13 4.09 -3.69
N HIS A 85 6.05 4.62 -3.10
CA HIS A 85 5.11 3.87 -2.27
C HIS A 85 4.06 3.19 -3.15
N LEU A 86 3.73 1.92 -2.84
CA LEU A 86 2.81 1.09 -3.63
C LEU A 86 3.13 1.15 -5.14
N SER A 87 4.37 0.79 -5.50
CA SER A 87 4.95 1.11 -6.81
C SER A 87 4.22 0.51 -8.02
N ALA A 88 3.38 -0.51 -7.81
CA ALA A 88 2.72 -1.30 -8.85
C ALA A 88 1.33 -0.81 -9.25
N THR A 89 0.81 0.26 -8.64
CA THR A 89 -0.62 0.66 -8.77
C THR A 89 -0.96 1.38 -10.08
N TYR A 90 0.00 1.56 -10.99
CA TYR A 90 -0.14 2.28 -12.26
C TYR A 90 -1.05 1.61 -13.31
N THR A 91 -1.48 0.37 -13.07
CA THR A 91 -2.41 -0.34 -13.97
C THR A 91 -3.88 -0.04 -13.67
N TRP A 92 -4.16 0.71 -12.60
CA TRP A 92 -5.51 1.05 -12.16
C TRP A 92 -5.72 2.56 -12.21
N ASN A 93 -6.96 2.98 -12.41
CA ASN A 93 -7.35 4.38 -12.61
C ASN A 93 -8.40 4.86 -11.59
N THR A 94 -8.38 4.33 -10.37
CA THR A 94 -9.31 4.73 -9.31
C THR A 94 -8.62 5.51 -8.20
N ASP A 95 -9.25 6.61 -7.77
CA ASP A 95 -8.68 7.61 -6.86
C ASP A 95 -8.21 7.05 -5.50
N VAL A 96 -8.80 5.94 -5.04
CA VAL A 96 -8.52 5.41 -3.68
C VAL A 96 -7.36 4.40 -3.67
N THR A 97 -6.90 3.93 -4.82
CA THR A 97 -5.89 2.85 -4.90
C THR A 97 -4.66 3.19 -5.73
N MET A 98 -4.76 4.17 -6.62
CA MET A 98 -3.65 4.60 -7.46
C MET A 98 -2.70 5.52 -6.69
N THR A 99 -1.45 5.13 -6.58
CA THR A 99 -0.37 5.96 -6.02
C THR A 99 0.69 6.34 -7.06
N GLN A 100 0.73 5.61 -8.18
CA GLN A 100 1.69 5.82 -9.27
C GLN A 100 0.96 5.85 -10.61
N VAL A 101 1.46 6.67 -11.53
CA VAL A 101 1.03 6.67 -12.95
C VAL A 101 2.09 6.06 -13.87
N LEU A 102 3.34 5.93 -13.39
CA LEU A 102 4.47 5.44 -14.17
C LEU A 102 4.60 3.92 -14.03
N SER A 103 4.79 3.23 -15.16
CA SER A 103 5.19 1.82 -15.16
C SER A 103 6.54 1.60 -14.46
N PHE A 104 6.88 0.36 -14.10
CA PHE A 104 8.18 0.05 -13.49
C PHE A 104 9.36 0.55 -14.33
N LYS A 105 9.31 0.33 -15.65
CA LYS A 105 10.34 0.81 -16.58
C LYS A 105 10.44 2.34 -16.57
N GLN A 106 9.31 3.05 -16.55
CA GLN A 106 9.32 4.51 -16.48
C GLN A 106 9.86 5.01 -15.13
N GLN A 107 9.47 4.40 -14.01
CA GLN A 107 9.99 4.74 -12.68
C GLN A 107 11.53 4.55 -12.63
N LEU A 108 12.03 3.42 -13.13
CA LEU A 108 13.47 3.15 -13.23
C LEU A 108 14.18 4.19 -14.11
N ASN A 109 13.63 4.47 -15.29
CA ASN A 109 14.18 5.49 -16.18
C ASN A 109 14.13 6.91 -15.59
N TYR A 110 13.19 7.16 -14.69
CA TYR A 110 13.05 8.44 -14.00
C TYR A 110 13.98 8.57 -12.78
N GLY A 111 14.69 7.51 -12.43
CA GLY A 111 15.70 7.50 -11.38
C GLY A 111 15.27 6.84 -10.07
N VAL A 112 14.05 6.30 -9.99
CA VAL A 112 13.58 5.55 -8.81
C VAL A 112 14.45 4.32 -8.61
N ARG A 113 14.91 4.10 -7.37
CA ARG A 113 15.76 2.97 -6.97
C ARG A 113 15.28 2.28 -5.70
N PHE A 114 14.18 2.72 -5.09
CA PHE A 114 13.54 2.01 -3.99
C PHE A 114 12.05 1.76 -4.31
N PHE A 115 11.62 0.50 -4.30
CA PHE A 115 10.27 0.11 -4.70
C PHE A 115 9.54 -0.59 -3.55
N ASP A 116 8.35 -0.08 -3.17
CA ASP A 116 7.41 -0.78 -2.28
C ASP A 116 6.54 -1.73 -3.11
N ILE A 117 6.87 -3.02 -3.03
CA ILE A 117 6.21 -4.10 -3.76
C ILE A 117 5.47 -5.00 -2.78
N ARG A 118 4.16 -5.12 -3.00
CA ARG A 118 3.30 -5.91 -2.14
C ARG A 118 2.72 -7.08 -2.91
N VAL A 119 2.87 -8.26 -2.35
CA VAL A 119 2.57 -9.52 -3.02
C VAL A 119 1.52 -10.32 -2.29
N LYS A 120 0.67 -11.01 -3.06
CA LYS A 120 -0.14 -12.13 -2.57
C LYS A 120 0.40 -13.43 -3.17
N HIS A 121 0.56 -14.44 -2.34
CA HIS A 121 0.96 -15.78 -2.78
C HIS A 121 -0.28 -16.55 -3.28
N VAL A 122 -0.32 -16.86 -4.58
CA VAL A 122 -1.43 -17.60 -5.22
C VAL A 122 -0.84 -18.49 -6.30
N ASP A 123 -1.28 -19.74 -6.40
CA ASP A 123 -0.85 -20.70 -7.44
C ASP A 123 0.68 -20.80 -7.60
N ASP A 124 1.41 -20.86 -6.48
CA ASP A 124 2.88 -20.95 -6.44
C ASP A 124 3.62 -19.81 -7.14
N THR A 125 2.97 -18.64 -7.25
CA THR A 125 3.54 -17.39 -7.75
C THR A 125 3.12 -16.19 -6.88
N PHE A 126 3.73 -15.04 -7.12
CA PHE A 126 3.41 -13.79 -6.44
C PHE A 126 2.70 -12.81 -7.38
N ARG A 127 1.42 -12.60 -7.09
CA ARG A 127 0.60 -11.56 -7.72
C ARG A 127 0.85 -10.23 -7.00
N LEU A 128 0.96 -9.13 -7.74
CA LEU A 128 1.09 -7.80 -7.15
C LEU A 128 -0.27 -7.27 -6.72
N HIS A 129 -0.33 -6.78 -5.49
CA HIS A 129 -1.57 -6.37 -4.85
C HIS A 129 -1.47 -5.00 -4.19
N SER A 130 -2.62 -4.34 -4.07
CA SER A 130 -2.84 -3.24 -3.12
C SER A 130 -4.00 -3.64 -2.22
N LYS A 131 -3.72 -4.03 -0.97
CA LYS A 131 -4.71 -4.69 -0.10
C LYS A 131 -5.35 -5.90 -0.82
N HIS A 132 -6.68 -5.93 -0.95
CA HIS A 132 -7.42 -7.03 -1.60
C HIS A 132 -7.37 -6.98 -3.13
N LEU A 133 -6.79 -5.93 -3.71
CA LEU A 133 -6.89 -5.64 -5.13
C LEU A 133 -5.75 -6.28 -5.93
N PHE A 134 -6.09 -7.14 -6.87
CA PHE A 134 -5.11 -7.67 -7.82
C PHE A 134 -4.81 -6.64 -8.92
N LEU A 135 -3.54 -6.26 -9.07
CA LEU A 135 -3.10 -5.21 -10.00
C LEU A 135 -2.87 -5.71 -11.43
N ASN A 136 -3.25 -6.97 -11.74
CA ASN A 136 -2.98 -7.63 -13.01
C ASN A 136 -1.48 -7.66 -13.39
N LEU A 137 -0.62 -7.75 -12.38
CA LEU A 137 0.83 -7.78 -12.51
C LEU A 137 1.41 -8.86 -11.60
N TYR A 138 2.58 -9.39 -11.96
CA TYR A 138 3.26 -10.45 -11.23
C TYR A 138 4.66 -10.00 -10.82
N PHE A 139 5.09 -10.41 -9.62
CA PHE A 139 6.38 -10.04 -9.05
C PHE A 139 7.55 -10.46 -9.93
N SER A 140 7.54 -11.72 -10.40
CA SER A 140 8.55 -12.25 -11.31
C SER A 140 8.49 -11.54 -12.67
N ASP A 141 7.39 -11.74 -13.41
CA ASP A 141 7.41 -11.53 -14.86
C ASP A 141 7.30 -10.06 -15.27
N HIS A 142 6.78 -9.22 -14.38
CA HIS A 142 6.61 -7.79 -14.65
C HIS A 142 7.64 -6.97 -13.88
N PHE A 143 7.71 -7.13 -12.55
CA PHE A 143 8.59 -6.30 -11.73
C PHE A 143 10.06 -6.73 -11.83
N LEU A 144 10.41 -7.96 -11.41
CA LEU A 144 11.81 -8.42 -11.42
C LEU A 144 12.38 -8.48 -12.83
N ASN A 145 11.60 -8.88 -13.84
CA ASN A 145 12.02 -8.79 -15.24
C ASN A 145 12.39 -7.36 -15.66
N SER A 146 11.62 -6.34 -15.24
CA SER A 146 11.94 -4.93 -15.53
C SER A 146 13.23 -4.49 -14.83
N VAL A 147 13.40 -4.89 -13.57
CA VAL A 147 14.60 -4.58 -12.75
C VAL A 147 15.84 -5.27 -13.32
N ASP A 148 15.75 -6.56 -13.66
CA ASP A 148 16.85 -7.34 -14.24
C ASP A 148 17.34 -6.74 -15.56
N GLN A 149 16.42 -6.45 -16.48
CA GLN A 149 16.76 -5.79 -17.74
C GLN A 149 17.38 -4.41 -17.53
N PHE A 150 16.85 -3.65 -16.57
CA PHE A 150 17.37 -2.33 -16.24
C PHE A 150 18.80 -2.39 -15.70
N LEU A 151 19.07 -3.27 -14.73
CA LEU A 151 20.38 -3.43 -14.11
C LEU A 151 21.42 -3.98 -15.10
N LYS A 152 21.03 -4.90 -15.99
CA LYS A 152 21.90 -5.39 -17.07
C LYS A 152 22.31 -4.27 -18.04
N ASN A 153 21.41 -3.32 -18.29
CA ASN A 153 21.69 -2.18 -19.18
C ASN A 153 22.36 -1.00 -18.47
N ASN A 154 22.27 -0.92 -17.13
CA ASN A 154 22.81 0.15 -16.32
C ASN A 154 23.57 -0.45 -15.12
N PRO A 155 24.72 -1.12 -15.35
CA PRO A 155 25.43 -1.87 -14.31
C PRO A 155 25.99 -0.99 -13.18
N SER A 156 26.00 0.34 -13.35
CA SER A 156 26.34 1.26 -12.26
C SER A 156 25.26 1.35 -11.18
N GLU A 157 24.03 0.96 -11.46
CA GLU A 157 22.90 1.18 -10.57
C GLU A 157 22.67 0.01 -9.62
N THR A 158 21.95 0.26 -8.54
CA THR A 158 21.40 -0.79 -7.66
C THR A 158 19.93 -0.49 -7.36
N VAL A 159 19.11 -1.52 -7.17
CA VAL A 159 17.68 -1.37 -6.87
C VAL A 159 17.34 -2.01 -5.53
N LEU A 160 16.69 -1.25 -4.66
CA LEU A 160 16.18 -1.71 -3.38
C LEU A 160 14.69 -2.05 -3.51
N VAL A 161 14.28 -3.20 -2.97
CA VAL A 161 12.92 -3.71 -3.08
C VAL A 161 12.38 -4.01 -1.70
N LEU A 162 11.50 -3.15 -1.18
CA LEU A 162 10.69 -3.51 -0.03
C LEU A 162 9.63 -4.52 -0.47
N LEU A 163 9.76 -5.76 0.00
CA LEU A 163 8.85 -6.84 -0.32
C LEU A 163 7.94 -7.12 0.88
N LYS A 164 6.66 -6.78 0.75
CA LYS A 164 5.62 -7.01 1.77
C LYS A 164 4.62 -8.06 1.30
N LYS A 165 4.05 -8.82 2.24
CA LYS A 165 2.96 -9.75 1.97
C LYS A 165 1.62 -9.08 2.28
N GLU A 166 0.69 -9.10 1.32
CA GLU A 166 -0.70 -8.69 1.54
C GLU A 166 -1.53 -9.86 2.08
N GLN A 167 -2.51 -9.55 2.92
CA GLN A 167 -3.38 -10.55 3.54
C GLN A 167 -4.21 -11.29 2.47
N PRO A 168 -4.36 -12.62 2.57
CA PRO A 168 -5.13 -13.38 1.59
C PRO A 168 -6.64 -13.17 1.78
N PRO A 169 -7.43 -13.03 0.70
CA PRO A 169 -8.75 -13.65 0.65
C PRO A 169 -8.60 -15.17 0.43
N GLU A 170 -9.55 -15.95 0.97
CA GLU A 170 -9.55 -17.41 1.20
C GLU A 170 -9.40 -18.33 -0.04
N ASP A 171 -9.19 -17.80 -1.24
CA ASP A 171 -9.22 -18.60 -2.46
C ASP A 171 -7.84 -18.90 -3.06
N ASN A 172 -7.67 -20.14 -3.50
CA ASN A 172 -6.49 -20.74 -4.18
C ASN A 172 -5.22 -20.79 -3.33
N LEU A 173 -5.19 -21.75 -2.40
CA LEU A 173 -4.01 -22.03 -1.59
C LEU A 173 -2.86 -22.57 -2.47
N PRO A 174 -1.64 -22.01 -2.32
CA PRO A 174 -0.45 -22.51 -3.02
C PRO A 174 -0.07 -23.91 -2.52
N THR A 175 0.62 -24.68 -3.36
CA THR A 175 1.16 -26.00 -2.99
C THR A 175 2.56 -25.90 -2.38
N ARG A 176 3.31 -24.86 -2.76
CA ARG A 176 4.63 -24.51 -2.23
C ARG A 176 4.48 -23.52 -1.07
N SER A 177 5.45 -23.53 -0.15
CA SER A 177 5.54 -22.48 0.88
C SER A 177 5.86 -21.11 0.27
N THR A 178 5.45 -20.03 0.94
CA THR A 178 5.77 -18.65 0.52
C THR A 178 7.27 -18.48 0.32
N ARG A 179 8.05 -18.94 1.30
CA ARG A 179 9.52 -18.98 1.25
C ARG A 179 10.03 -19.74 0.03
N GLY A 180 9.53 -20.95 -0.22
CA GLY A 180 9.98 -21.78 -1.34
C GLY A 180 9.67 -21.12 -2.69
N THR A 181 8.51 -20.49 -2.82
CA THR A 181 8.14 -19.75 -4.04
C THR A 181 9.06 -18.57 -4.28
N LEU A 182 9.40 -17.81 -3.23
CA LEU A 182 10.37 -16.72 -3.36
C LEU A 182 11.75 -17.22 -3.76
N GLN A 183 12.21 -18.31 -3.15
CA GLN A 183 13.51 -18.92 -3.48
C GLN A 183 13.59 -19.34 -4.95
N GLU A 184 12.57 -20.01 -5.49
CA GLU A 184 12.50 -20.39 -6.91
C GLU A 184 12.50 -19.17 -7.84
N ILE A 185 11.77 -18.11 -7.46
CA ILE A 185 11.76 -16.87 -8.23
C ILE A 185 13.16 -16.24 -8.22
N LEU A 186 13.78 -16.05 -7.06
CA LEU A 186 15.09 -15.40 -6.93
C LEU A 186 16.22 -16.20 -7.58
N HIS A 187 16.13 -17.53 -7.61
CA HIS A 187 17.09 -18.36 -8.32
C HIS A 187 17.17 -18.02 -9.82
N ARG A 188 16.02 -17.75 -10.45
CA ARG A 188 15.95 -17.31 -11.86
C ARG A 188 16.57 -15.93 -12.12
N TYR A 189 16.71 -15.11 -11.07
CA TYR A 189 17.30 -13.77 -11.13
C TYR A 189 18.65 -13.69 -10.41
N SER A 190 19.32 -14.83 -10.16
CA SER A 190 20.59 -14.89 -9.40
C SER A 190 21.72 -14.02 -9.96
N ASP A 191 21.73 -13.76 -11.26
CA ASP A 191 22.70 -12.85 -11.90
C ASP A 191 22.56 -11.39 -11.46
N THR A 192 21.37 -10.95 -11.09
CA THR A 192 21.09 -9.57 -10.67
C THR A 192 20.58 -9.48 -9.24
N PHE A 193 20.34 -10.60 -8.57
CA PHE A 193 19.99 -10.63 -7.15
C PHE A 193 21.25 -10.63 -6.27
N LEU A 194 21.21 -9.86 -5.17
CA LEU A 194 22.20 -9.94 -4.10
C LEU A 194 21.51 -10.26 -2.78
N GLU A 195 21.68 -11.50 -2.33
CA GLU A 195 21.30 -11.92 -0.98
C GLU A 195 22.32 -11.37 0.02
N THR A 196 21.87 -10.51 0.93
CA THR A 196 22.74 -9.91 1.95
C THR A 196 21.96 -9.50 3.20
N ASN A 197 22.56 -9.76 4.35
CA ASN A 197 22.11 -9.24 5.66
C ASN A 197 23.05 -8.13 6.18
N ASP A 198 24.01 -7.69 5.36
CA ASP A 198 25.00 -6.69 5.70
C ASP A 198 24.45 -5.27 5.46
N ARG A 199 24.07 -4.60 6.55
CA ARG A 199 23.59 -3.20 6.53
C ARG A 199 24.68 -2.17 6.20
N SER A 200 25.95 -2.59 6.19
CA SER A 200 27.09 -1.74 5.83
C SER A 200 27.52 -1.90 4.37
N ILE A 201 26.67 -2.52 3.55
CA ILE A 201 26.94 -2.74 2.13
C ILE A 201 27.24 -1.42 1.40
N THR A 202 28.35 -1.45 0.67
CA THR A 202 28.82 -0.36 -0.19
C THR A 202 28.12 -0.40 -1.55
N LEU A 203 28.10 0.75 -2.24
CA LEU A 203 27.59 0.84 -3.59
C LEU A 203 28.34 -0.11 -4.52
N GLU A 204 29.67 -0.24 -4.39
CA GLU A 204 30.51 -1.19 -5.13
C GLU A 204 29.90 -2.59 -5.20
N ARG A 205 29.55 -3.15 -4.04
CA ARG A 205 29.01 -4.51 -3.92
C ARG A 205 27.59 -4.62 -4.46
N ALA A 206 26.84 -3.52 -4.44
CA ALA A 206 25.45 -3.46 -4.85
C ALA A 206 25.26 -3.15 -6.36
N ARG A 207 26.29 -2.65 -7.05
CA ARG A 207 26.22 -2.31 -8.47
C ARG A 207 25.79 -3.50 -9.34
N GLY A 208 24.83 -3.26 -10.23
CA GLY A 208 24.22 -4.26 -11.10
C GLY A 208 23.31 -5.25 -10.36
N LYS A 209 23.02 -5.00 -9.08
CA LYS A 209 22.22 -5.90 -8.23
C LYS A 209 20.99 -5.22 -7.68
N PHE A 210 19.95 -6.02 -7.41
CA PHE A 210 18.85 -5.65 -6.55
C PHE A 210 18.95 -6.37 -5.20
N ILE A 211 18.50 -5.69 -4.15
CA ILE A 211 18.52 -6.16 -2.77
C ILE A 211 17.11 -6.09 -2.21
N ILE A 212 16.70 -7.14 -1.51
CA ILE A 212 15.40 -7.20 -0.85
C ILE A 212 15.48 -6.59 0.55
N PHE A 213 14.50 -5.74 0.86
CA PHE A 213 14.11 -5.38 2.22
C PHE A 213 12.88 -6.21 2.59
N SER A 214 13.05 -7.15 3.51
CA SER A 214 11.99 -8.04 3.99
C SER A 214 11.00 -7.27 4.85
N GLY A 215 9.75 -7.17 4.40
CA GLY A 215 8.63 -6.66 5.19
C GLY A 215 7.77 -7.77 5.81
N PHE A 216 8.25 -9.02 5.79
CA PHE A 216 7.50 -10.18 6.28
C PHE A 216 8.46 -11.33 6.64
N ASP A 217 8.27 -11.95 7.80
CA ASP A 217 9.20 -12.92 8.42
C ASP A 217 9.65 -14.08 7.51
N GLU A 218 8.76 -14.64 6.69
CA GLU A 218 9.13 -15.72 5.74
C GLU A 218 10.15 -15.24 4.66
N PHE A 219 10.33 -13.92 4.49
CA PHE A 219 11.28 -13.30 3.56
C PHE A 219 12.61 -12.90 4.19
N ASP A 220 12.76 -12.98 5.52
CA ASP A 220 13.91 -12.44 6.26
C ASP A 220 15.26 -13.03 5.86
N SER A 221 15.31 -14.25 5.32
CA SER A 221 16.60 -14.84 4.93
C SER A 221 17.11 -14.35 3.57
N PHE A 222 16.29 -13.64 2.79
CA PHE A 222 16.63 -13.24 1.42
C PHE A 222 17.18 -11.82 1.35
N GLY A 223 17.25 -11.10 2.47
CA GLY A 223 17.70 -9.72 2.47
C GLY A 223 17.61 -9.03 3.81
N LEU A 224 17.74 -7.71 3.78
CA LEU A 224 17.73 -6.86 4.97
C LEU A 224 16.33 -6.82 5.58
N LYS A 225 16.21 -6.95 6.89
CA LYS A 225 14.92 -6.82 7.57
C LYS A 225 14.47 -5.36 7.59
N TYR A 226 13.28 -5.07 7.10
CA TYR A 226 12.78 -3.71 7.01
C TYR A 226 12.46 -3.12 8.39
N ASP A 227 11.95 -3.93 9.31
CA ASP A 227 11.53 -3.52 10.66
C ASP A 227 12.67 -3.10 11.59
N GLU A 228 13.94 -3.40 11.26
CA GLU A 228 15.11 -2.88 11.98
C GLU A 228 15.67 -1.57 11.35
N CYS A 229 14.94 -0.94 10.41
CA CYS A 229 15.24 0.41 9.92
C CYS A 229 14.51 1.48 10.72
N ASP A 230 15.04 2.72 10.71
CA ASP A 230 14.31 3.89 11.18
C ASP A 230 13.23 4.26 10.15
N ILE A 231 11.96 3.98 10.47
CA ILE A 231 10.83 4.10 9.55
C ILE A 231 9.91 5.25 9.98
N GLN A 232 9.63 6.15 9.04
CA GLN A 232 8.50 7.06 9.12
C GLN A 232 7.40 6.58 8.15
N ASP A 233 6.34 6.01 8.70
CA ASP A 233 5.18 5.49 7.96
C ASP A 233 3.86 5.89 8.66
N ASN A 234 3.76 7.15 9.08
CA ASN A 234 2.53 7.71 9.64
C ASN A 234 1.60 8.17 8.52
N TYR A 235 0.88 7.23 7.91
CA TYR A 235 -0.04 7.49 6.80
C TYR A 235 -1.50 7.66 7.24
N HIS A 236 -1.81 7.41 8.51
CA HIS A 236 -3.18 7.45 9.01
C HIS A 236 -3.58 8.89 9.34
N LEU A 237 -4.60 9.39 8.64
CA LEU A 237 -5.22 10.68 8.91
C LEU A 237 -6.63 10.44 9.47
N SER A 238 -6.87 10.86 10.70
CA SER A 238 -8.18 10.87 11.36
C SER A 238 -9.00 12.08 10.95
N THR A 239 -8.33 13.22 10.74
CA THR A 239 -8.95 14.47 10.27
C THR A 239 -8.08 15.16 9.22
N ASN A 240 -8.64 16.10 8.47
CA ASN A 240 -7.86 16.93 7.54
C ASN A 240 -6.77 17.76 8.25
N TRP A 241 -6.90 17.98 9.57
CA TRP A 241 -5.93 18.75 10.34
C TRP A 241 -4.65 17.97 10.62
N ASP A 242 -4.70 16.63 10.54
CA ASP A 242 -3.56 15.75 10.76
C ASP A 242 -2.45 15.96 9.70
N LEU A 243 -2.75 16.67 8.60
CA LEU A 243 -1.78 17.10 7.59
C LEU A 243 -0.90 18.28 8.03
N TYR A 244 -1.29 19.00 9.09
CA TYR A 244 -0.62 20.23 9.55
C TYR A 244 0.04 20.11 10.93
N SER A 245 -0.01 18.93 11.54
CA SER A 245 0.52 18.60 12.87
C SER A 245 1.82 17.80 12.78
#